data_AF-A0A813HLN5-F1
#
_entry.id   AF-A0A813HLN5-F1
#
_cell.length_a   1.000
_cell.length_b   1.000
_cell.length_c   1.000
_cell.angle_alpha   90.00
_cell.angle_beta   90.00
_cell.angle_gamma   90.00
#
_symmetry.space_group_name_H-M   'P 1'
#
loop_
_entity.id
_entity.type
_entity.pdbx_description
1 polymer ?
#
loop_
_entity_poly.entity_id
_entity_poly.type
_entity_poly.pdbx_seq_one_letter_code
_entity_poly.pdbx_strand_id
1 'polypeptide(L)'
;MVRLLETLPEDSELQSDGAEDTYKGHLEEPFAEEPESMGESIFALATASLIRDWMMLKGGSEAIHVRVMRIASSVLLVVFCVSLQFFLLYKVYHLLCEKAVTRIRNDYSTYELTMYGDSHSHRNKHGHYRGEPGFLDDTKFSDVGKSERDSVCQIPLAHVEYIFAILLIWTLTCAASLRKAVEHTVQLMIITPTVSRVFDHNLDMGGEVVIEGLTCGMKLTVATLCLLPQFIAVMALNFLGCRWLLATNDLGEVLLNGLALEFLLVLKTLLYEALTSKRNKHMTENTKILPLSHGDASLMTCMSANGSLMWALVSAVWVYLYIYYVQSVLPGYLWDVAHVCKKYPLLLSI
;
A
#
# COMPACT_ATOMS: atom_id res chain seq x y z
N MET A 1 38.93 -36.36 23.42
CA MET A 1 40.03 -35.39 23.21
C MET A 1 39.63 -34.10 23.94
N VAL A 2 39.51 -34.11 25.28
CA VAL A 2 40.55 -34.10 26.33
C VAL A 2 41.45 -32.85 26.26
N ARG A 3 41.10 -31.83 27.05
CA ARG A 3 41.94 -30.95 27.90
C ARG A 3 41.03 -30.51 29.07
N LEU A 4 41.06 -31.14 30.24
CA LEU A 4 41.93 -30.85 31.41
C LEU A 4 42.01 -29.34 31.67
N LEU A 5 41.19 -28.80 32.58
CA LEU A 5 41.40 -28.68 34.04
C LEU A 5 42.64 -27.87 34.41
N GLU A 6 42.41 -26.65 34.90
CA GLU A 6 43.25 -26.01 35.91
C GLU A 6 42.36 -25.32 36.94
N THR A 7 42.72 -25.52 38.20
CA THR A 7 41.95 -25.37 39.44
C THR A 7 42.21 -24.04 40.15
N LEU A 8 41.26 -23.70 41.02
CA LEU A 8 41.05 -22.52 41.89
C LEU A 8 42.22 -22.18 42.85
N PRO A 9 42.16 -21.01 43.52
CA PRO A 9 41.57 -20.94 44.88
C PRO A 9 40.63 -19.71 45.05
N GLU A 10 39.46 -19.81 45.69
CA GLU A 10 39.23 -19.80 47.15
C GLU A 10 39.89 -18.63 47.87
N ASP A 11 39.10 -17.59 48.18
CA ASP A 11 39.15 -16.92 49.48
C ASP A 11 37.80 -16.26 49.80
N SER A 12 37.32 -16.61 50.98
CA SER A 12 36.08 -16.20 51.62
C SER A 12 36.29 -14.94 52.45
N GLU A 13 35.46 -13.91 52.27
CA GLU A 13 35.16 -12.98 53.36
C GLU A 13 33.65 -12.77 53.50
N LEU A 14 33.19 -13.12 54.70
CA LEU A 14 31.86 -12.93 55.25
C LEU A 14 31.53 -11.42 55.33
N GLN A 15 30.42 -10.98 54.74
CA GLN A 15 29.89 -9.65 55.03
C GLN A 15 28.36 -9.66 55.15
N SER A 16 27.94 -9.69 56.42
CA SER A 16 26.81 -8.99 57.06
C SER A 16 25.50 -8.82 56.27
N ASP A 17 24.51 -9.60 56.69
CA ASP A 17 23.07 -9.35 56.51
C ASP A 17 22.68 -7.91 56.86
N GLY A 18 22.20 -7.18 55.85
CA GLY A 18 21.48 -5.93 55.96
C GLY A 18 20.35 -5.95 54.94
N ALA A 19 19.22 -6.54 55.31
CA ALA A 19 18.02 -6.62 54.49
C ALA A 19 17.36 -5.23 54.35
N GLU A 20 17.93 -4.40 53.47
CA GLU A 20 17.18 -3.36 52.78
C GLU A 20 16.68 -3.99 51.48
N ASP A 21 15.41 -4.44 51.49
CA ASP A 21 14.64 -4.75 50.29
C ASP A 21 14.43 -3.46 49.49
N THR A 22 15.52 -2.95 48.92
CA THR A 22 15.48 -1.98 47.85
C THR A 22 14.91 -2.76 46.68
N TYR A 23 13.61 -2.60 46.47
CA TYR A 23 12.92 -2.93 45.24
C TYR A 23 13.59 -2.11 44.14
N LYS A 24 14.76 -2.58 43.67
CA LYS A 24 15.37 -2.20 42.41
C LYS A 24 14.34 -2.68 41.39
N GLY A 25 13.34 -1.82 41.15
CA GLY A 25 12.43 -2.00 40.04
C GLY A 25 13.32 -2.34 38.87
N HIS A 26 13.10 -3.52 38.29
CA HIS A 26 13.79 -3.96 37.10
C HIS A 26 13.58 -2.84 36.09
N LEU A 27 14.56 -1.94 36.01
CA LEU A 27 14.67 -0.97 34.92
C LEU A 27 14.87 -1.89 33.74
N GLU A 28 13.78 -2.14 33.02
CA GLU A 28 13.81 -2.84 31.75
C GLU A 28 14.98 -2.23 30.98
N GLU A 29 16.00 -3.05 30.73
CA GLU A 29 17.16 -2.58 29.99
C GLU A 29 16.64 -1.97 28.69
N PRO A 30 16.99 -0.71 28.39
CA PRO A 30 16.47 -0.03 27.22
C PRO A 30 16.79 -0.89 26.01
N PHE A 31 15.76 -1.44 25.38
CA PHE A 31 15.90 -2.28 24.20
C PHE A 31 16.46 -1.39 23.10
N ALA A 32 17.77 -1.48 22.87
CA ALA A 32 18.44 -0.77 21.81
C ALA A 32 17.95 -1.35 20.47
N GLU A 33 16.98 -0.66 19.87
CA GLU A 33 16.41 -1.06 18.59
C GLU A 33 17.52 -1.05 17.53
N GLU A 34 17.68 -2.17 16.83
CA GLU A 34 18.69 -2.26 15.77
C GLU A 34 18.30 -1.34 14.61
N PRO A 35 19.26 -0.62 14.01
CA PRO A 35 18.92 0.27 12.90
C PRO A 35 18.31 -0.50 11.72
N GLU A 36 17.16 -0.02 11.25
CA GLU A 36 16.39 -0.67 10.20
C GLU A 36 17.01 -0.40 8.81
N SER A 37 17.03 -1.42 7.95
CA SER A 37 17.47 -1.26 6.56
C SER A 37 16.40 -0.56 5.73
N MET A 38 16.80 0.22 4.73
CA MET A 38 15.89 1.05 3.93
C MET A 38 14.86 0.28 3.06
N GLY A 39 14.89 -1.06 3.10
CA GLY A 39 14.01 -1.96 2.37
C GLY A 39 14.38 -2.19 0.90
N GLU A 40 13.87 -3.26 0.32
CA GLU A 40 14.14 -3.68 -1.06
C GLU A 40 13.18 -3.01 -2.06
N SER A 41 13.52 -1.79 -2.50
CA SER A 41 12.76 -1.10 -3.55
C SER A 41 13.60 -0.10 -4.33
N ILE A 42 13.15 0.25 -5.55
CA ILE A 42 13.78 1.32 -6.36
C ILE A 42 13.81 2.65 -5.61
N PHE A 43 12.76 2.96 -4.85
CA PHE A 43 12.68 4.20 -4.08
C PHE A 43 13.69 4.21 -2.91
N ALA A 44 13.86 3.07 -2.24
CA ALA A 44 14.89 2.90 -1.22
C ALA A 44 16.30 3.03 -1.80
N LEU A 45 16.57 2.38 -2.93
CA LEU A 45 17.84 2.51 -3.66
C LEU A 45 18.14 3.96 -4.02
N ALA A 46 17.18 4.68 -4.59
CA ALA A 46 17.36 6.06 -4.97
C ALA A 46 17.57 6.95 -3.76
N THR A 47 16.86 6.71 -2.65
CA THR A 47 17.04 7.43 -1.39
C THR A 47 18.45 7.21 -0.82
N ALA A 48 18.89 5.96 -0.71
CA ALA A 48 20.23 5.61 -0.23
C ALA A 48 21.32 6.20 -1.13
N SER A 49 21.17 6.09 -2.46
CA SER A 49 22.08 6.65 -3.47
C SER A 49 22.15 8.17 -3.37
N LEU A 50 21.00 8.86 -3.35
CA LEU A 50 20.92 10.33 -3.24
C LEU A 50 21.58 10.82 -1.95
N ILE A 51 21.32 10.19 -0.81
CA ILE A 51 21.89 10.63 0.47
C ILE A 51 23.39 10.37 0.49
N ARG A 52 23.80 9.11 0.30
CA ARG A 52 25.19 8.66 0.46
C ARG A 52 26.13 9.28 -0.57
N ASP A 53 25.78 9.21 -1.85
CA ASP A 53 26.69 9.71 -2.89
C ASP A 53 26.75 11.23 -2.92
N TRP A 54 25.67 11.94 -2.56
CA TRP A 54 25.71 13.39 -2.40
C TRP A 54 26.63 13.83 -1.26
N MET A 55 26.60 13.13 -0.13
CA MET A 55 27.51 13.37 0.99
C MET A 55 28.96 13.22 0.57
N MET A 56 29.29 12.11 -0.10
CA MET A 56 30.67 11.86 -0.53
C MET A 56 31.14 12.81 -1.64
N LEU A 57 30.23 13.32 -2.48
CA LEU A 57 30.53 14.40 -3.43
C LEU A 57 30.89 15.70 -2.71
N LYS A 58 30.17 16.06 -1.65
CA LYS A 58 30.50 17.23 -0.82
C LYS A 58 31.79 17.06 -0.02
N GLY A 59 32.14 15.83 0.35
CA GLY A 59 33.38 15.49 1.05
C GLY A 59 34.63 15.49 0.17
N GLY A 60 34.53 15.78 -1.14
CA GLY A 60 35.68 15.83 -2.05
C GLY A 60 36.21 14.47 -2.49
N SER A 61 35.34 13.45 -2.59
CA SER A 61 35.75 12.09 -2.99
C SER A 61 36.41 12.05 -4.38
N GLU A 62 37.51 11.30 -4.51
CA GLU A 62 38.28 11.18 -5.77
C GLU A 62 37.49 10.57 -6.95
N ALA A 63 36.44 9.79 -6.67
CA ALA A 63 35.64 9.07 -7.67
C ALA A 63 34.33 9.78 -8.05
N ILE A 64 34.38 11.08 -8.32
CA ILE A 64 33.20 11.93 -8.62
C ILE A 64 32.31 11.32 -9.72
N HIS A 65 32.90 10.92 -10.85
CA HIS A 65 32.15 10.42 -12.00
C HIS A 65 31.32 9.17 -11.68
N VAL A 66 31.88 8.23 -10.90
CA VAL A 66 31.19 6.98 -10.52
C VAL A 66 29.98 7.28 -9.63
N ARG A 67 30.09 8.27 -8.74
CA ARG A 67 29.00 8.69 -7.84
C ARG A 67 27.88 9.40 -8.60
N VAL A 68 28.24 10.33 -9.46
CA VAL A 68 27.26 11.03 -10.32
C VAL A 68 26.51 10.04 -11.21
N MET A 69 27.21 9.10 -11.83
CA MET A 69 26.59 8.05 -12.64
C MET A 69 25.65 7.16 -11.82
N ARG A 70 26.00 6.85 -10.56
CA ARG A 70 25.13 6.05 -9.67
C ARG A 70 23.86 6.80 -9.31
N ILE A 71 23.98 8.05 -8.87
CA ILE A 71 22.82 8.92 -8.60
C ILE A 71 21.94 8.99 -9.85
N ALA A 72 22.51 9.35 -10.99
CA ALA A 72 21.79 9.46 -12.26
C ALA A 72 21.07 8.16 -12.64
N SER A 73 21.73 7.00 -12.51
CA SER A 73 21.12 5.70 -12.80
C SER A 73 19.97 5.36 -11.87
N SER A 74 20.10 5.65 -10.56
CA SER A 74 19.03 5.41 -9.58
C SER A 74 17.83 6.32 -9.80
N VAL A 75 18.05 7.60 -10.12
CA VAL A 75 16.98 8.55 -10.46
C VAL A 75 16.29 8.16 -11.76
N LEU A 76 17.06 7.78 -12.80
CA LEU A 76 16.49 7.30 -14.06
C LEU A 76 15.61 6.06 -13.84
N LEU A 77 16.03 5.15 -12.96
CA LEU A 77 15.26 3.95 -12.62
C LEU A 77 13.95 4.29 -11.89
N VAL A 78 13.95 5.28 -10.98
CA VAL A 78 12.73 5.80 -10.35
C VAL A 78 11.79 6.39 -11.40
N VAL A 79 12.30 7.29 -12.26
CA VAL A 79 11.50 7.93 -13.32
C VAL A 79 10.91 6.88 -14.27
N PHE A 80 11.70 5.87 -14.65
CA PHE A 80 11.23 4.76 -15.47
C PHE A 80 10.14 3.96 -14.77
N CYS A 81 10.34 3.57 -13.51
CA CYS A 81 9.36 2.83 -12.71
C CYS A 81 8.03 3.60 -12.59
N VAL A 82 8.10 4.88 -12.21
CA VAL A 82 6.92 5.74 -12.05
C VAL A 82 6.19 5.91 -13.39
N SER A 83 6.93 6.17 -14.47
CA SER A 83 6.35 6.32 -15.81
C SER A 83 5.66 5.04 -16.27
N LEU A 84 6.28 3.88 -16.05
CA LEU A 84 5.71 2.59 -16.39
C LEU A 84 4.45 2.30 -15.55
N GLN A 85 4.48 2.60 -14.24
CA GLN A 85 3.33 2.40 -13.36
C GLN A 85 2.13 3.26 -13.79
N PHE A 86 2.35 4.55 -14.06
CA PHE A 86 1.28 5.44 -14.56
C PHE A 86 0.79 5.04 -15.96
N PHE A 87 1.69 4.61 -16.84
CA PHE A 87 1.31 4.10 -18.16
C PHE A 87 0.40 2.88 -18.05
N LEU A 88 0.75 1.91 -17.19
CA LEU A 88 -0.06 0.72 -16.99
C LEU A 88 -1.40 1.05 -16.33
N LEU A 89 -1.41 1.93 -15.32
CA LEU A 89 -2.65 2.45 -14.72
C LEU A 89 -3.57 3.09 -15.76
N TYR A 90 -3.01 3.94 -16.63
CA TYR A 90 -3.75 4.55 -17.73
C TYR A 90 -4.33 3.51 -18.69
N LYS A 91 -3.57 2.46 -19.02
CA LYS A 91 -4.04 1.36 -19.88
C LYS A 91 -5.14 0.54 -19.20
N VAL A 92 -5.01 0.21 -17.92
CA VAL A 92 -6.06 -0.50 -17.16
C VAL A 92 -7.34 0.33 -17.12
N TYR A 93 -7.23 1.64 -16.86
CA TYR A 93 -8.38 2.53 -16.85
C TYR A 93 -9.13 2.53 -18.18
N HIS A 94 -8.45 2.85 -19.29
CA HIS A 94 -9.11 3.00 -20.59
C HIS A 94 -9.49 1.67 -21.25
N LEU A 95 -8.64 0.65 -21.16
CA LEU A 95 -8.86 -0.59 -21.90
C LEU A 95 -9.77 -1.57 -21.16
N LEU A 96 -9.73 -1.56 -19.82
CA LEU A 96 -10.42 -2.56 -18.99
C LEU A 96 -11.57 -1.91 -18.22
N CYS A 97 -11.27 -0.89 -17.41
CA CYS A 97 -12.27 -0.28 -16.52
C CYS A 97 -13.40 0.41 -17.28
N GLU A 98 -13.11 1.23 -18.30
CA GLU A 98 -14.17 1.92 -19.07
C GLU A 98 -15.10 0.94 -19.80
N LYS A 99 -14.55 -0.15 -20.35
CA LYS A 99 -15.35 -1.19 -21.01
C LYS A 99 -16.23 -1.95 -20.03
N ALA A 100 -15.67 -2.35 -18.88
CA ALA A 100 -16.42 -3.03 -17.82
C ALA A 100 -17.55 -2.15 -17.29
N VAL A 101 -17.28 -0.87 -17.01
CA VAL A 101 -18.28 0.11 -16.56
C VAL A 101 -19.38 0.32 -17.60
N THR A 102 -19.03 0.36 -18.88
CA THR A 102 -20.04 0.52 -19.95
C THR A 102 -20.93 -0.71 -20.05
N ARG A 103 -20.35 -1.91 -19.99
CA ARG A 103 -21.10 -3.19 -20.03
C ARG A 103 -22.09 -3.29 -18.88
N ILE A 104 -21.63 -3.13 -17.64
CA ILE A 104 -22.49 -3.26 -16.46
C ILE A 104 -23.61 -2.19 -16.44
N ARG A 105 -23.35 -0.98 -16.96
CA ARG A 105 -24.38 0.07 -17.07
C ARG A 105 -25.44 -0.26 -18.11
N ASN A 106 -25.06 -0.89 -19.22
CA ASN A 106 -26.01 -1.33 -20.23
C ASN A 106 -26.88 -2.46 -19.68
N ASP A 107 -26.27 -3.46 -19.04
CA ASP A 107 -26.99 -4.58 -18.42
C ASP A 107 -28.00 -4.08 -17.38
N TYR A 108 -27.56 -3.18 -16.48
CA TYR A 108 -28.46 -2.56 -15.50
C TYR A 108 -29.53 -1.69 -16.16
N SER A 109 -29.19 -0.94 -17.22
CA SER A 109 -30.18 -0.11 -17.93
C SER A 109 -31.28 -0.93 -18.59
N THR A 110 -30.96 -2.09 -19.16
CA THR A 110 -31.95 -3.00 -19.76
C THR A 110 -32.85 -3.58 -18.68
N TYR A 111 -32.27 -3.99 -17.55
CA TYR A 111 -33.02 -4.43 -16.37
C TYR A 111 -34.01 -3.35 -15.90
N GLU A 112 -33.55 -2.12 -15.68
CA GLU A 112 -34.39 -1.02 -15.20
C GLU A 112 -35.56 -0.74 -16.16
N LEU A 113 -35.30 -0.75 -17.48
CA LEU A 113 -36.36 -0.54 -18.47
C LEU A 113 -37.44 -1.63 -18.40
N THR A 114 -37.05 -2.90 -18.27
CA THR A 114 -38.00 -4.01 -18.19
C THR A 114 -38.78 -4.01 -16.88
N MET A 115 -38.10 -3.78 -15.74
CA MET A 115 -38.73 -3.87 -14.42
C MET A 115 -39.69 -2.72 -14.13
N TYR A 116 -39.35 -1.49 -14.53
CA TYR A 116 -40.17 -0.30 -14.27
C TYR A 116 -41.09 0.03 -15.44
N GLY A 117 -40.75 -0.37 -16.67
CA GLY A 117 -41.47 -0.02 -17.89
C GLY A 117 -41.18 1.42 -18.38
N ASP A 118 -41.67 1.74 -19.58
CA ASP A 118 -41.46 3.07 -20.20
C ASP A 118 -42.08 4.23 -19.41
N SER A 119 -43.17 3.97 -18.68
CA SER A 119 -43.91 5.02 -17.94
C SER A 119 -43.26 5.42 -16.61
N HIS A 120 -42.43 4.55 -16.04
CA HIS A 120 -41.79 4.76 -14.73
C HIS A 120 -40.26 4.67 -14.81
N SER A 121 -39.71 4.92 -15.99
CA SER A 121 -38.28 5.03 -16.20
C SER A 121 -37.90 6.34 -16.88
N HIS A 122 -36.77 6.91 -16.49
CA HIS A 122 -36.22 8.13 -17.06
C HIS A 122 -34.76 7.90 -17.48
N ARG A 123 -34.31 8.65 -18.50
CA ARG A 123 -32.90 8.59 -18.93
C ARG A 123 -32.05 9.54 -18.08
N ASN A 124 -30.94 9.03 -17.54
CA ASN A 124 -29.97 9.85 -16.83
C ASN A 124 -29.09 10.68 -17.79
N LYS A 125 -28.17 11.48 -17.24
CA LYS A 125 -27.22 12.31 -18.03
C LYS A 125 -26.35 11.53 -19.01
N HIS A 126 -26.22 10.22 -18.83
CA HIS A 126 -25.44 9.31 -19.67
C HIS A 126 -26.32 8.52 -20.66
N GLY A 127 -27.63 8.79 -20.71
CA GLY A 127 -28.57 8.14 -21.62
C GLY A 127 -29.08 6.75 -21.17
N HIS A 128 -28.71 6.29 -19.98
CA HIS A 128 -29.17 5.01 -19.41
C HIS A 128 -30.49 5.20 -18.66
N TYR A 129 -31.37 4.20 -18.73
CA TYR A 129 -32.66 4.17 -18.03
C TYR A 129 -32.49 3.96 -16.52
N ARG A 130 -33.33 4.64 -15.73
CA ARG A 130 -33.43 4.54 -14.27
C ARG A 130 -34.89 4.56 -13.86
N GLY A 131 -35.28 3.64 -13.00
CA GLY A 131 -36.61 3.48 -12.44
C GLY A 131 -36.94 4.56 -11.42
N GLU A 132 -38.23 4.80 -11.26
CA GLU A 132 -38.77 5.63 -10.18
C GLU A 132 -39.00 4.79 -8.92
N PRO A 133 -38.51 5.21 -7.73
CA PRO A 133 -38.72 4.48 -6.49
C PRO A 133 -40.21 4.21 -6.22
N GLY A 134 -40.55 2.95 -5.94
CA GLY A 134 -41.92 2.51 -5.64
C GLY A 134 -42.69 1.89 -6.82
N PHE A 135 -42.15 1.94 -8.04
CA PHE A 135 -42.76 1.36 -9.25
C PHE A 135 -42.07 0.07 -9.73
N LEU A 136 -41.28 -0.57 -8.88
CA LEU A 136 -40.62 -1.84 -9.19
C LEU A 136 -41.65 -2.96 -9.32
N ASP A 137 -41.73 -3.60 -10.49
CA ASP A 137 -42.58 -4.77 -10.73
C ASP A 137 -41.74 -6.05 -10.82
N ASP A 138 -41.58 -6.72 -9.68
CA ASP A 138 -40.85 -7.99 -9.56
C ASP A 138 -41.33 -9.08 -10.53
N THR A 139 -42.59 -9.04 -10.96
CA THR A 139 -43.18 -10.08 -11.81
C THR A 139 -42.62 -10.05 -13.23
N LYS A 140 -42.21 -8.88 -13.72
CA LYS A 140 -41.61 -8.70 -15.04
C LYS A 140 -40.21 -9.31 -15.16
N PHE A 141 -39.59 -9.69 -14.03
CA PHE A 141 -38.28 -10.35 -14.08
C PHE A 141 -38.32 -11.68 -14.84
N SER A 142 -39.47 -12.38 -14.88
CA SER A 142 -39.60 -13.59 -15.70
C SER A 142 -39.51 -13.33 -17.20
N ASP A 143 -39.84 -12.11 -17.62
CA ASP A 143 -39.87 -11.69 -19.03
C ASP A 143 -38.48 -11.32 -19.53
N VAL A 144 -37.55 -11.04 -18.61
CA VAL A 144 -36.13 -10.85 -18.90
C VAL A 144 -35.52 -12.17 -19.37
N GLY A 145 -34.77 -12.11 -20.48
CA GLY A 145 -34.10 -13.30 -21.03
C GLY A 145 -33.18 -13.95 -20.00
N LYS A 146 -33.05 -15.30 -20.01
CA LYS A 146 -32.22 -16.02 -19.03
C LYS A 146 -30.80 -15.46 -18.95
N SER A 147 -30.16 -15.21 -20.10
CA SER A 147 -28.81 -14.65 -20.16
C SER A 147 -28.70 -13.24 -19.55
N GLU A 148 -29.75 -12.43 -19.67
CA GLU A 148 -29.77 -11.07 -19.10
C GLU A 148 -29.99 -11.14 -17.59
N ARG A 149 -30.88 -12.01 -17.11
CA ARG A 149 -31.05 -12.28 -15.68
C ARG A 149 -29.76 -12.74 -15.03
N ASP A 150 -29.06 -13.68 -15.68
CA ASP A 150 -27.79 -14.21 -15.18
C ASP A 150 -26.74 -13.07 -15.11
N SER A 151 -26.63 -12.22 -16.14
CA SER A 151 -25.70 -11.07 -16.13
C SER A 151 -26.04 -10.05 -15.03
N VAL A 152 -27.32 -9.72 -14.85
CA VAL A 152 -27.80 -8.76 -13.84
C VAL A 152 -27.58 -9.31 -12.43
N CYS A 153 -27.84 -10.59 -12.19
CA CYS A 153 -27.61 -11.21 -10.89
C CYS A 153 -26.13 -11.46 -10.58
N GLN A 154 -25.23 -11.32 -11.56
CA GLN A 154 -23.78 -11.30 -11.37
C GLN A 154 -23.21 -9.89 -11.12
N ILE A 155 -24.05 -8.84 -11.14
CA ILE A 155 -23.63 -7.49 -10.71
C ILE A 155 -23.12 -7.56 -9.26
N PRO A 156 -21.87 -7.14 -8.96
CA PRO A 156 -21.32 -7.30 -7.61
C PRO A 156 -22.13 -6.61 -6.50
N LEU A 157 -22.82 -5.50 -6.82
CA LEU A 157 -23.70 -4.81 -5.87
C LEU A 157 -24.96 -5.61 -5.48
N ALA A 158 -25.34 -6.64 -6.23
CA ALA A 158 -26.39 -7.57 -5.81
C ALA A 158 -25.94 -8.46 -4.63
N HIS A 159 -24.63 -8.63 -4.45
CA HIS A 159 -23.98 -9.46 -3.43
C HIS A 159 -23.01 -8.62 -2.57
N VAL A 160 -23.57 -7.64 -1.85
CA VAL A 160 -22.80 -6.61 -1.12
C VAL A 160 -21.76 -7.20 -0.17
N GLU A 161 -22.11 -8.26 0.55
CA GLU A 161 -21.22 -8.92 1.51
C GLU A 161 -19.96 -9.47 0.82
N TYR A 162 -20.14 -10.09 -0.35
CA TYR A 162 -19.04 -10.67 -1.13
C TYR A 162 -18.13 -9.57 -1.71
N ILE A 163 -18.70 -8.55 -2.35
CA ILE A 163 -17.90 -7.47 -2.92
C ILE A 163 -17.24 -6.61 -1.84
N PHE A 164 -17.88 -6.44 -0.68
CA PHE A 164 -17.27 -5.75 0.47
C PHE A 164 -16.00 -6.48 0.93
N ALA A 165 -16.05 -7.81 1.09
CA ALA A 165 -14.89 -8.60 1.48
C ALA A 165 -13.74 -8.49 0.46
N ILE A 166 -14.04 -8.58 -0.84
CA ILE A 166 -13.03 -8.43 -1.90
C ILE A 166 -12.41 -7.03 -1.90
N LEU A 167 -13.24 -5.98 -1.84
CA LEU A 167 -12.76 -4.61 -1.81
C LEU A 167 -11.96 -4.32 -0.54
N LEU A 168 -12.33 -4.91 0.59
CA LEU A 168 -11.58 -4.80 1.84
C LEU A 168 -10.21 -5.45 1.72
N ILE A 169 -10.11 -6.67 1.19
CA ILE A 169 -8.83 -7.33 0.93
C ILE A 169 -7.97 -6.45 0.02
N TRP A 170 -8.54 -5.97 -1.09
CA TRP A 170 -7.83 -5.09 -2.03
C TRP A 170 -7.33 -3.80 -1.37
N THR A 171 -8.19 -3.11 -0.61
CA THR A 171 -7.82 -1.88 0.10
C THR A 171 -6.78 -2.15 1.18
N LEU A 172 -6.82 -3.29 1.87
CA LEU A 172 -5.80 -3.69 2.84
C LEU A 172 -4.44 -3.93 2.16
N THR A 173 -4.41 -4.56 0.99
CA THR A 173 -3.19 -4.72 0.19
C THR A 173 -2.58 -3.37 -0.20
N CYS A 174 -3.42 -2.42 -0.62
CA CYS A 174 -2.98 -1.04 -0.87
C CYS A 174 -2.52 -0.33 0.42
N ALA A 175 -3.24 -0.52 1.54
CA ALA A 175 -2.93 0.08 2.83
C ALA A 175 -1.60 -0.42 3.39
N ALA A 176 -1.26 -1.70 3.21
CA ALA A 176 0.06 -2.22 3.59
C ALA A 176 1.19 -1.52 2.81
N SER A 177 0.99 -1.27 1.52
CA SER A 177 1.95 -0.51 0.70
C SER A 177 2.03 0.96 1.09
N LEU A 178 0.89 1.56 1.45
CA LEU A 178 0.80 2.94 1.90
C LEU A 178 1.44 3.14 3.28
N ARG A 179 1.20 2.22 4.22
CA ARG A 179 1.79 2.21 5.56
C ARG A 179 3.32 2.26 5.49
N LYS A 180 3.94 1.39 4.68
CA LYS A 180 5.40 1.42 4.46
C LYS A 180 5.88 2.77 3.91
N ALA A 181 5.12 3.38 3.00
CA ALA A 181 5.45 4.70 2.47
C ALA A 181 5.35 5.80 3.54
N VAL A 182 4.33 5.72 4.42
CA VAL A 182 4.16 6.63 5.56
C VAL A 182 5.29 6.46 6.56
N GLU A 183 5.64 5.23 6.95
CA GLU A 183 6.74 4.93 7.87
C GLU A 183 8.06 5.53 7.35
N HIS A 184 8.41 5.26 6.08
CA HIS A 184 9.60 5.85 5.46
C HIS A 184 9.53 7.39 5.39
N THR A 185 8.35 7.96 5.14
CA THR A 185 8.18 9.42 5.09
C THR A 185 8.36 10.04 6.47
N VAL A 186 7.76 9.45 7.50
CA VAL A 186 7.90 9.92 8.87
C VAL A 186 9.35 9.80 9.33
N GLN A 187 10.01 8.67 9.08
CA GLN A 187 11.43 8.44 9.39
C GLN A 187 12.34 9.48 8.73
N LEU A 188 12.22 9.69 7.41
CA LEU A 188 13.13 10.58 6.67
C LEU A 188 12.80 12.07 6.83
N MET A 189 11.52 12.43 6.86
CA MET A 189 11.11 13.83 6.80
C MET A 189 10.95 14.45 8.19
N ILE A 190 10.35 13.70 9.12
CA ILE A 190 9.96 14.20 10.44
C ILE A 190 11.04 13.87 11.47
N ILE A 191 11.40 12.59 11.57
CA ILE A 191 12.28 12.06 12.62
C ILE A 191 13.73 12.47 12.40
N THR A 192 14.25 12.23 11.20
CA THR A 192 15.66 12.52 10.91
C THR A 192 15.90 14.03 11.04
N PRO A 193 16.78 14.51 11.94
CA PRO A 193 16.94 15.94 12.18
C PRO A 193 17.49 16.67 10.97
N THR A 194 17.12 17.94 10.84
CA THR A 194 17.63 18.79 9.76
C THR A 194 18.98 19.39 10.15
N VAL A 195 20.06 18.94 9.52
CA VAL A 195 21.44 19.40 9.82
C VAL A 195 22.01 20.25 8.68
N SER A 196 22.89 21.20 9.01
CA SER A 196 23.59 22.03 8.01
C SER A 196 24.68 21.26 7.26
N ARG A 197 25.33 20.32 7.94
CA ARG A 197 26.33 19.40 7.40
C ARG A 197 25.99 18.00 7.89
N VAL A 198 26.05 17.03 6.98
CA VAL A 198 25.83 15.63 7.34
C VAL A 198 27.16 15.08 7.85
N PHE A 199 27.17 14.58 9.07
CA PHE A 199 28.33 13.91 9.66
C PHE A 199 28.24 12.42 9.36
N ASP A 200 29.39 11.81 9.11
CA ASP A 200 29.50 10.38 8.84
C ASP A 200 30.63 9.83 9.69
N HIS A 201 30.28 9.06 10.71
CA HIS A 201 31.25 8.62 11.72
C HIS A 201 32.03 7.36 11.32
N ASN A 202 31.74 6.70 10.18
CA ASN A 202 32.31 5.37 9.85
C ASN A 202 32.60 5.11 8.35
N LEU A 203 33.14 6.08 7.61
CA LEU A 203 33.37 5.90 6.15
C LEU A 203 34.55 5.00 5.75
N ASP A 204 35.47 4.66 6.66
CA ASP A 204 36.79 4.17 6.24
C ASP A 204 36.88 2.66 5.98
N MET A 205 35.87 1.84 6.31
CA MET A 205 36.00 0.37 6.24
C MET A 205 34.83 -0.35 5.55
N GLY A 206 34.15 0.30 4.60
CA GLY A 206 33.04 -0.33 3.86
C GLY A 206 31.87 -0.75 4.76
N GLY A 207 31.78 -0.16 5.95
CA GLY A 207 30.80 -0.48 6.98
C GLY A 207 29.42 0.10 6.70
N GLU A 208 28.53 -0.20 7.65
CA GLU A 208 27.17 0.31 7.70
C GLU A 208 27.18 1.83 7.77
N VAL A 209 26.40 2.48 6.89
CA VAL A 209 26.25 3.94 6.88
C VAL A 209 24.97 4.26 7.62
N VAL A 210 25.08 4.92 8.76
CA VAL A 210 23.95 5.35 9.59
C VAL A 210 23.66 6.83 9.31
N ILE A 211 22.44 7.13 8.89
CA ILE A 211 22.02 8.51 8.60
C ILE A 211 21.60 9.19 9.90
N GLU A 212 22.46 10.06 10.43
CA GLU A 212 22.15 10.85 11.64
C GLU A 212 21.34 12.12 11.35
N GLY A 213 21.41 12.66 10.13
CA GLY A 213 20.74 13.91 9.78
C GLY A 213 20.70 14.19 8.28
N LEU A 214 19.72 14.98 7.84
CA LEU A 214 19.54 15.35 6.43
C LEU A 214 19.39 16.85 6.24
N THR A 215 20.04 17.40 5.21
CA THR A 215 19.79 18.81 4.83
C THR A 215 18.35 18.99 4.31
N CYS A 216 17.76 20.17 4.51
CA CYS A 216 16.40 20.48 4.02
C CYS A 216 16.25 20.25 2.50
N GLY A 217 17.25 20.65 1.71
CA GLY A 217 17.25 20.42 0.26
C GLY A 217 17.26 18.94 -0.14
N MET A 218 17.94 18.09 0.64
CA MET A 218 17.92 16.64 0.41
C MET A 218 16.56 16.04 0.76
N LYS A 219 15.97 16.43 1.90
CA LYS A 219 14.61 16.05 2.28
C LYS A 219 13.61 16.40 1.19
N LEU A 220 13.66 17.62 0.67
CA LEU A 220 12.78 18.06 -0.42
C LEU A 220 12.99 17.23 -1.70
N THR A 221 14.23 16.96 -2.07
CA THR A 221 14.57 16.12 -3.24
C THR A 221 14.03 14.70 -3.08
N VAL A 222 14.26 14.04 -1.94
CA VAL A 222 13.75 12.69 -1.66
C VAL A 222 12.22 12.67 -1.62
N ALA A 223 11.60 13.65 -0.98
CA ALA A 223 10.14 13.76 -0.92
C ALA A 223 9.51 13.90 -2.31
N THR A 224 10.08 14.77 -3.15
CA THR A 224 9.53 15.07 -4.48
C THR A 224 9.79 13.97 -5.50
N LEU A 225 10.99 13.39 -5.50
CA LEU A 225 11.38 12.37 -6.49
C LEU A 225 10.97 10.95 -6.11
N CYS A 226 10.93 10.63 -4.81
CA CYS A 226 10.72 9.25 -4.35
C CYS A 226 9.38 9.07 -3.62
N LEU A 227 9.15 9.83 -2.54
CA LEU A 227 8.01 9.57 -1.65
C LEU A 227 6.68 9.97 -2.29
N LEU A 228 6.55 11.21 -2.76
CA LEU A 228 5.30 11.75 -3.30
C LEU A 228 4.77 10.93 -4.50
N PRO A 229 5.57 10.57 -5.51
CA PRO A 229 5.10 9.73 -6.61
C PRO A 229 4.59 8.36 -6.13
N GLN A 230 5.24 7.76 -5.12
CA GLN A 230 4.81 6.50 -4.54
C GLN A 230 3.43 6.62 -3.87
N PHE A 231 3.19 7.69 -3.10
CA PHE A 231 1.87 7.95 -2.51
C PHE A 231 0.78 8.10 -3.56
N ILE A 232 1.02 8.95 -4.56
CA ILE A 232 0.04 9.23 -5.60
C ILE A 232 -0.29 7.95 -6.36
N ALA A 233 0.72 7.14 -6.71
CA ALA A 233 0.51 5.91 -7.46
C ALA A 233 -0.30 4.87 -6.67
N VAL A 234 -0.03 4.68 -5.37
CA VAL A 234 -0.80 3.74 -4.52
C VAL A 234 -2.25 4.22 -4.33
N MET A 235 -2.46 5.51 -4.09
CA MET A 235 -3.81 6.08 -3.93
C MET A 235 -4.62 5.99 -5.22
N ALA A 236 -4.02 6.32 -6.36
CA ALA A 236 -4.64 6.18 -7.67
C ALA A 236 -4.98 4.72 -7.99
N LEU A 237 -4.08 3.78 -7.66
CA LEU A 237 -4.29 2.35 -7.86
C LEU A 237 -5.39 1.80 -6.96
N ASN A 238 -5.46 2.20 -5.69
CA ASN A 238 -6.57 1.81 -4.80
C ASN A 238 -7.92 2.26 -5.36
N PHE A 239 -8.03 3.55 -5.72
CA PHE A 239 -9.26 4.11 -6.28
C PHE A 239 -9.67 3.43 -7.60
N LEU A 240 -8.71 3.26 -8.52
CA LEU A 240 -8.96 2.59 -9.79
C LEU A 240 -9.34 1.12 -9.59
N GLY A 241 -8.66 0.42 -8.68
CA GLY A 241 -8.95 -0.97 -8.36
C GLY A 241 -10.35 -1.16 -7.80
N CYS A 242 -10.77 -0.31 -6.84
CA CYS A 242 -12.14 -0.34 -6.35
C CYS A 242 -13.18 -0.14 -7.47
N ARG A 243 -12.91 0.75 -8.44
CA ARG A 243 -13.80 0.99 -9.58
C ARG A 243 -13.83 -0.16 -10.56
N TRP A 244 -12.68 -0.73 -10.88
CA TRP A 244 -12.59 -1.82 -11.83
C TRP A 244 -13.21 -3.11 -11.26
N LEU A 245 -12.88 -3.48 -10.02
CA LEU A 245 -13.42 -4.66 -9.35
C LEU A 245 -14.95 -4.60 -9.21
N LEU A 246 -15.50 -3.42 -8.89
CA LEU A 246 -16.95 -3.23 -8.78
C LEU A 246 -17.67 -3.27 -10.14
N ALA A 247 -16.95 -2.99 -11.23
CA ALA A 247 -17.50 -2.98 -12.59
C ALA A 247 -17.44 -4.35 -13.30
N THR A 248 -16.75 -5.34 -12.72
CA THR A 248 -16.67 -6.69 -13.27
C THR A 248 -17.96 -7.46 -13.00
N ASN A 249 -18.62 -7.90 -14.06
CA ASN A 249 -19.93 -8.58 -14.02
C ASN A 249 -19.83 -10.11 -13.97
N ASP A 250 -18.70 -10.64 -13.52
CA ASP A 250 -18.49 -12.06 -13.21
C ASP A 250 -17.66 -12.15 -11.93
N LEU A 251 -18.22 -12.77 -10.89
CA LEU A 251 -17.58 -12.88 -9.58
C LEU A 251 -16.25 -13.67 -9.62
N GLY A 252 -16.09 -14.59 -10.59
CA GLY A 252 -14.85 -15.33 -10.81
C GLY A 252 -13.77 -14.44 -11.43
N GLU A 253 -14.15 -13.58 -12.38
CA GLU A 253 -13.23 -12.62 -13.00
C GLU A 253 -12.78 -11.53 -12.01
N VAL A 254 -13.59 -11.19 -11.00
CA VAL A 254 -13.23 -10.18 -9.99
C VAL A 254 -11.93 -10.55 -9.28
N LEU A 255 -11.74 -11.82 -8.89
CA LEU A 255 -10.52 -12.27 -8.21
C LEU A 255 -9.30 -12.20 -9.13
N LEU A 256 -9.46 -12.61 -10.39
CA LEU A 256 -8.38 -12.54 -11.38
C LEU A 256 -7.97 -11.08 -11.66
N ASN A 257 -8.95 -10.18 -11.73
CA ASN A 257 -8.70 -8.74 -11.88
C ASN A 257 -7.99 -8.16 -10.64
N GLY A 258 -8.30 -8.66 -9.44
CA GLY A 258 -7.59 -8.31 -8.21
C GLY A 258 -6.10 -8.71 -8.25
N LEU A 259 -5.81 -9.93 -8.67
CA LEU A 259 -4.43 -10.41 -8.86
C LEU A 259 -3.68 -9.61 -9.94
N ALA A 260 -4.35 -9.25 -11.04
CA ALA A 260 -3.76 -8.41 -12.07
C ALA A 260 -3.40 -7.00 -11.55
N LEU A 261 -4.20 -6.45 -10.65
CA LEU A 261 -3.90 -5.17 -9.99
C LEU A 261 -2.74 -5.28 -8.98
N GLU A 262 -2.58 -6.42 -8.31
CA GLU A 262 -1.46 -6.69 -7.41
C GLU A 262 -0.11 -6.62 -8.14
N PHE A 263 -0.05 -7.12 -9.39
CA PHE A 263 1.14 -6.98 -10.23
C PHE A 263 1.59 -5.51 -10.38
N LEU A 264 0.67 -4.56 -10.45
CA LEU A 264 1.00 -3.13 -10.51
C LEU A 264 1.57 -2.59 -9.20
N LEU A 265 1.15 -3.11 -8.04
CA LEU A 265 1.72 -2.75 -6.74
C LEU A 265 3.16 -3.26 -6.57
N VAL A 266 3.42 -4.49 -7.04
CA VAL A 266 4.71 -5.18 -6.88
C VAL A 266 5.75 -4.75 -7.92
N LEU A 267 5.34 -4.03 -8.98
CA LEU A 267 6.20 -3.60 -10.08
C LEU A 267 7.52 -2.95 -9.63
N LYS A 268 7.49 -2.10 -8.61
CA LYS A 268 8.69 -1.41 -8.07
C LYS A 268 9.73 -2.38 -7.49
N THR A 269 9.28 -3.46 -6.87
CA THR A 269 10.15 -4.49 -6.28
C THR A 269 10.67 -5.42 -7.38
N LEU A 270 9.81 -5.77 -8.35
CA LEU A 270 10.23 -6.58 -9.50
C LEU A 270 11.32 -5.87 -10.33
N LEU A 271 11.16 -4.58 -10.59
CA LEU A 271 12.17 -3.80 -11.31
C LEU A 271 13.44 -3.60 -10.46
N TYR A 272 13.32 -3.43 -9.13
CA TYR A 272 14.48 -3.40 -8.24
C TYR A 272 15.28 -4.70 -8.36
N GLU A 273 14.59 -5.84 -8.26
CA GLU A 273 15.21 -7.15 -8.30
C GLU A 273 15.91 -7.43 -9.62
N ALA A 274 15.26 -7.08 -10.74
CA ALA A 274 15.75 -7.39 -12.07
C ALA A 274 16.84 -6.42 -12.58
N LEU A 275 16.71 -5.11 -12.28
CA LEU A 275 17.55 -4.08 -12.90
C LEU A 275 18.67 -3.55 -11.99
N THR A 276 18.61 -3.82 -10.68
CA THR A 276 19.61 -3.31 -9.74
C THR A 276 20.79 -4.27 -9.63
N SER A 277 22.01 -3.74 -9.80
CA SER A 277 23.23 -4.52 -9.61
C SER A 277 23.38 -5.00 -8.16
N LYS A 278 24.02 -6.16 -7.94
CA LYS A 278 24.27 -6.70 -6.59
C LYS A 278 24.97 -5.71 -5.66
N ARG A 279 25.89 -4.91 -6.21
CA ARG A 279 26.58 -3.84 -5.46
C ARG A 279 25.63 -2.78 -4.95
N ASN A 280 24.67 -2.36 -5.77
CA ASN A 280 23.68 -1.35 -5.39
C ASN A 280 22.66 -1.92 -4.37
N LYS A 281 22.32 -3.21 -4.46
CA LYS A 281 21.49 -3.89 -3.46
C LYS A 281 22.17 -3.90 -2.08
N HIS A 282 23.40 -4.39 -2.04
CA HIS A 282 24.23 -4.37 -0.84
C HIS A 282 24.42 -2.95 -0.28
N MET A 283 24.59 -1.94 -1.14
CA MET A 283 24.65 -0.54 -0.69
C MET A 283 23.36 -0.08 -0.02
N THR A 284 22.20 -0.48 -0.55
CA THR A 284 20.88 -0.12 -0.01
C THR A 284 20.64 -0.80 1.33
N GLU A 285 20.99 -2.09 1.44
CA GLU A 285 20.92 -2.87 2.69
C GLU A 285 21.79 -2.29 3.80
N ASN A 286 23.00 -1.82 3.47
CA ASN A 286 23.94 -1.23 4.43
C ASN A 286 23.67 0.24 4.76
N THR A 287 22.69 0.87 4.11
CA THR A 287 22.29 2.23 4.47
C THR A 287 21.14 2.14 5.46
N LYS A 288 21.45 2.39 6.74
CA LYS A 288 20.50 2.28 7.84
C LYS A 288 20.07 3.65 8.31
N ILE A 289 18.82 3.77 8.74
CA ILE A 289 18.29 5.00 9.34
C ILE A 289 18.36 4.82 10.85
N LEU A 290 18.85 5.83 11.57
CA LEU A 290 18.90 5.78 13.02
C LEU A 290 17.46 5.69 13.57
N PRO A 291 17.15 4.70 14.42
CA PRO A 291 15.84 4.63 15.06
C PRO A 291 15.66 5.85 15.98
N LEU A 292 14.40 6.19 16.26
CA LEU A 292 14.07 7.34 17.10
C LEU A 292 14.75 7.17 18.48
N SER A 293 15.47 8.19 18.93
CA SER A 293 16.08 8.18 20.25
C SER A 293 15.00 7.99 21.33
N HIS A 294 15.29 7.19 22.36
CA HIS A 294 14.33 6.66 23.34
C HIS A 294 13.43 7.72 24.02
N GLY A 295 13.81 9.00 24.02
CA GLY A 295 13.01 10.08 24.58
C GLY A 295 11.66 10.31 23.87
N ASP A 296 11.60 10.09 22.55
CA ASP A 296 10.41 10.38 21.74
C ASP A 296 9.64 9.11 21.32
N ALA A 297 10.12 7.93 21.72
CA ALA A 297 9.60 6.62 21.30
C ALA A 297 8.14 6.38 21.72
N SER A 298 7.68 6.96 22.84
CA SER A 298 6.36 6.66 23.44
C SER A 298 5.17 6.87 22.49
N LEU A 299 5.19 7.94 21.67
CA LEU A 299 4.13 8.23 20.71
C LEU A 299 4.14 7.24 19.53
N MET A 300 5.32 6.90 19.01
CA MET A 300 5.43 5.92 17.92
C MET A 300 5.11 4.51 18.38
N THR A 301 5.48 4.12 19.60
CA THR A 301 5.18 2.78 20.13
C THR A 301 3.67 2.54 20.19
N CYS A 302 2.89 3.53 20.66
CA CYS A 302 1.42 3.42 20.67
C CYS A 302 0.84 3.32 19.25
N MET A 303 1.35 4.12 18.31
CA MET A 303 0.97 4.04 16.90
C MET A 303 1.39 2.72 16.24
N SER A 304 2.50 2.12 16.65
CA SER A 304 2.96 0.84 16.12
C SER A 304 2.11 -0.33 16.66
N ALA A 305 1.79 -0.32 17.95
CA ALA A 305 1.04 -1.36 18.63
C ALA A 305 -0.41 -1.44 18.13
N ASN A 306 -1.06 -0.28 17.97
CA ASN A 306 -2.44 -0.20 17.49
C ASN A 306 -2.54 0.10 15.99
N GLY A 307 -1.41 0.28 15.31
CA GLY A 307 -1.38 0.77 13.92
C GLY A 307 -2.05 -0.19 12.95
N SER A 308 -1.84 -1.49 13.09
CA SER A 308 -2.48 -2.49 12.23
C SER A 308 -4.01 -2.45 12.32
N LEU A 309 -4.55 -2.35 13.54
CA LEU A 309 -5.99 -2.22 13.78
C LEU A 309 -6.53 -0.92 13.22
N MET A 310 -5.83 0.21 13.42
CA MET A 310 -6.22 1.50 12.86
C MET A 310 -6.27 1.46 11.32
N TRP A 311 -5.26 0.90 10.67
CA TRP A 311 -5.25 0.74 9.22
C TRP A 311 -6.40 -0.14 8.73
N ALA A 312 -6.70 -1.24 9.43
CA ALA A 312 -7.84 -2.10 9.08
C ALA A 312 -9.19 -1.37 9.20
N LEU A 313 -9.38 -0.59 10.28
CA LEU A 313 -10.58 0.24 10.47
C LEU A 313 -10.70 1.31 9.38
N VAL A 314 -9.61 2.01 9.05
CA VAL A 314 -9.58 3.00 7.96
C VAL A 314 -9.92 2.36 6.62
N SER A 315 -9.40 1.17 6.33
CA SER A 315 -9.73 0.42 5.11
C SER A 315 -11.21 0.02 5.07
N ALA A 316 -11.77 -0.47 6.17
CA ALA A 316 -13.19 -0.82 6.24
C ALA A 316 -14.11 0.40 6.06
N VAL A 317 -13.79 1.51 6.72
CA VAL A 317 -14.50 2.79 6.56
C VAL A 317 -14.39 3.29 5.12
N TRP A 318 -13.21 3.22 4.51
CA TRP A 318 -13.02 3.58 3.10
C TRP A 318 -13.89 2.74 2.17
N VAL A 319 -13.92 1.41 2.31
CA VAL A 319 -14.73 0.53 1.45
C VAL A 319 -16.22 0.81 1.63
N TYR A 320 -16.68 1.01 2.86
CA TYR A 320 -18.04 1.43 3.14
C TYR A 320 -18.38 2.76 2.45
N LEU A 321 -17.55 3.80 2.65
CA LEU A 321 -17.75 5.09 1.99
C LEU A 321 -17.71 4.96 0.46
N TYR A 322 -16.85 4.09 -0.06
CA TYR A 322 -16.71 3.86 -1.48
C TYR A 322 -17.98 3.27 -2.08
N ILE A 323 -18.48 2.17 -1.53
CA ILE A 323 -19.67 1.46 -2.03
C ILE A 323 -20.92 2.36 -1.98
N TYR A 324 -21.13 3.08 -0.87
CA TYR A 324 -22.38 3.82 -0.65
C TYR A 324 -22.38 5.25 -1.19
N TYR A 325 -21.22 5.93 -1.25
CA TYR A 325 -21.16 7.37 -1.55
C TYR A 325 -20.26 7.72 -2.74
N VAL A 326 -19.13 7.05 -2.92
CA VAL A 326 -18.12 7.45 -3.92
C VAL A 326 -18.26 6.70 -5.25
N GLN A 327 -18.83 5.49 -5.24
CA GLN A 327 -18.86 4.65 -6.43
C GLN A 327 -19.52 5.39 -7.60
N SER A 328 -18.84 5.34 -8.74
CA SER A 328 -19.30 5.95 -9.99
C SER A 328 -19.62 4.90 -11.05
N VAL A 329 -19.62 3.62 -10.69
CA VAL A 329 -19.88 2.51 -11.62
C VAL A 329 -21.35 2.50 -12.03
N LEU A 330 -22.27 2.53 -11.05
CA LEU A 330 -23.71 2.57 -11.26
C LEU A 330 -24.30 3.81 -10.56
N PRO A 331 -24.27 4.99 -11.20
CA PRO A 331 -24.86 6.19 -10.61
C PRO A 331 -26.38 6.02 -10.46
N GLY A 332 -26.87 6.29 -9.25
CA GLY A 332 -28.28 6.15 -8.90
C GLY A 332 -28.74 4.69 -8.71
N TYR A 333 -27.86 3.81 -8.26
CA TYR A 333 -28.22 2.42 -7.96
C TYR A 333 -29.25 2.35 -6.81
N LEU A 334 -30.39 1.70 -7.06
CA LEU A 334 -31.54 1.67 -6.14
C LEU A 334 -31.55 0.48 -5.18
N TRP A 335 -30.54 -0.39 -5.20
CA TRP A 335 -30.45 -1.62 -4.38
C TRP A 335 -31.59 -2.63 -4.62
N ASP A 336 -32.25 -2.54 -5.77
CA ASP A 336 -33.40 -3.34 -6.15
C ASP A 336 -33.03 -4.72 -6.71
N VAL A 337 -31.92 -4.82 -7.46
CA VAL A 337 -31.42 -6.09 -8.03
C VAL A 337 -31.25 -7.18 -6.97
N ALA A 338 -30.74 -6.83 -5.78
CA ALA A 338 -30.48 -7.80 -4.70
C ALA A 338 -31.76 -8.50 -4.22
N HIS A 339 -32.90 -7.80 -4.22
CA HIS A 339 -34.18 -8.37 -3.79
C HIS A 339 -34.69 -9.40 -4.80
N VAL A 340 -34.64 -9.06 -6.09
CA VAL A 340 -35.14 -9.88 -7.19
C VAL A 340 -34.26 -11.11 -7.39
N CYS A 341 -32.93 -10.95 -7.36
CA CYS A 341 -31.98 -12.05 -7.53
C CYS A 341 -31.98 -13.06 -6.38
N LYS A 342 -32.40 -12.69 -5.16
CA LYS A 342 -32.60 -13.67 -4.06
C LYS A 342 -33.73 -14.66 -4.35
N LYS A 343 -34.76 -14.24 -5.11
CA LYS A 343 -35.89 -15.10 -5.49
C LYS A 343 -35.59 -15.95 -6.72
N TYR A 344 -34.61 -15.55 -7.53
CA TYR A 344 -34.12 -16.33 -8.65
C TYR A 344 -33.05 -17.29 -8.11
N PRO A 345 -33.38 -18.56 -7.83
CA PRO A 345 -32.35 -19.54 -7.56
C PRO A 345 -31.51 -19.59 -8.83
N LEU A 346 -30.35 -18.95 -8.80
CA LEU A 346 -29.22 -19.31 -9.65
C LEU A 346 -29.04 -20.79 -9.34
N LEU A 347 -29.64 -21.63 -10.19
CA LEU A 347 -29.42 -23.05 -10.19
C LEU A 347 -27.90 -23.17 -10.17
N LEU A 348 -27.38 -23.59 -9.02
CA LEU A 348 -25.99 -23.93 -8.75
C LEU A 348 -25.60 -25.04 -9.73
N SER A 349 -25.37 -24.65 -10.98
CA SER A 349 -24.51 -25.35 -11.92
C SER A 349 -23.15 -24.68 -11.83
N ILE A 350 -22.58 -24.73 -10.62
CA ILE A 350 -21.13 -24.65 -10.40
C ILE A 350 -20.65 -26.10 -10.32
#